data_AF-A0AAD4STY8-F1
#
_entry.id   AF-A0AAD4STY8-F1
#
_cell.length_a   1.000
_cell.length_b   1.000
_cell.length_c   1.000
_cell.angle_alpha   90.00
_cell.angle_beta   90.00
_cell.angle_gamma   90.00
#
_symmetry.space_group_name_H-M   'P 1'
#
loop_
_entity.id
_entity.type
_entity.pdbx_description
1 polymer ?
#
loop_
_entity_poly.entity_id
_entity_poly.type
_entity_poly.pdbx_seq_one_letter_code
_entity_poly.pdbx_strand_id
1 'polypeptide(L)'
;IWGFSDISTIKVGNVAMDSDTYGDHCWERPEDIDYIRQPIVSDSAPETAAEMAAALAASSMIFADDRDYAKKLVEEAVSLLYFAVDSGRCPSPMTEDQLYKSSGFNDEYLWASTLLYFATGNSTFLSLATDKEIATSAGAFRRSSKLRVFSWDNRLPGAALLLRRLRVFLNPGYPTEEMLSTYYGISGDNACSYLLQYGVFNYTSNYSCIVGYGTKFPVHVHHRDASIPSDGRKYNCSGGQIWLTSRHPNPHNLTGAMVGGPDTEDRFRDIRSLPDYTEPTLVDNAALAAALVSLTTSGGAGVVVDPMFYNLPSLYPAAPPPPAPWEPHV
;
A
#
# COMPACT_ATOMS: atom_id res chain seq x y z
N ILE A 1 26.47 -3.31 -14.39
CA ILE A 1 26.06 -1.92 -14.11
C ILE A 1 25.07 -1.58 -15.21
N TRP A 2 23.79 -1.82 -14.96
CA TRP A 2 22.73 -1.34 -15.86
C TRP A 2 22.73 0.19 -15.76
N GLY A 3 22.81 0.87 -16.90
CA GLY A 3 22.70 2.33 -16.92
C GLY A 3 21.28 2.71 -16.56
N PHE A 4 21.09 3.83 -15.86
CA PHE A 4 19.76 4.35 -15.50
C PHE A 4 18.85 4.61 -16.72
N SER A 5 19.40 4.59 -17.94
CA SER A 5 18.68 4.67 -19.22
C SER A 5 17.80 3.46 -19.55
N ASP A 6 17.90 2.36 -18.80
CA ASP A 6 17.23 1.09 -19.13
C ASP A 6 16.06 0.74 -18.20
N ILE A 7 15.74 1.61 -17.22
CA ILE A 7 14.61 1.40 -16.29
C ILE A 7 13.39 2.17 -16.80
N SER A 8 12.31 1.45 -17.06
CA SER A 8 11.00 2.03 -17.37
C SER A 8 9.92 1.35 -16.54
N THR A 9 8.86 2.11 -16.25
CA THR A 9 7.66 1.55 -15.62
C THR A 9 6.70 1.10 -16.70
N ILE A 10 6.11 -0.08 -16.53
CA ILE A 10 5.15 -0.64 -17.48
C ILE A 10 3.82 -0.82 -16.77
N LYS A 11 2.79 -0.10 -17.24
CA LYS A 11 1.40 -0.31 -16.86
C LYS A 11 0.70 -1.10 -17.96
N VAL A 12 -0.06 -2.12 -17.61
CA VAL A 12 -0.85 -2.90 -18.58
C VAL A 12 -2.34 -2.66 -18.36
N GLY A 13 -3.01 -2.11 -19.39
CA GLY A 13 -4.41 -1.69 -19.34
C GLY A 13 -4.56 -0.21 -19.03
N ASN A 14 -5.26 0.54 -19.89
CA ASN A 14 -5.56 1.96 -19.68
C ASN A 14 -6.88 2.32 -20.35
N VAL A 15 -7.76 2.96 -19.57
CA VAL A 15 -9.05 3.53 -19.98
C VAL A 15 -8.95 4.39 -21.24
N ALA A 16 -7.85 5.15 -21.37
CA ALA A 16 -7.67 6.15 -22.41
C ALA A 16 -7.04 5.61 -23.71
N MET A 17 -6.43 4.41 -23.68
CA MET A 17 -5.70 3.86 -24.84
C MET A 17 -6.13 2.45 -25.26
N ASP A 18 -6.95 1.75 -24.47
CA ASP A 18 -7.78 0.66 -24.98
C ASP A 18 -8.95 1.27 -25.77
N SER A 19 -8.58 1.79 -26.95
CA SER A 19 -9.36 2.47 -27.99
C SER A 19 -10.88 2.49 -27.80
N ASP A 20 -11.45 3.70 -27.67
CA ASP A 20 -12.72 4.27 -28.20
C ASP A 20 -13.87 3.33 -28.62
N THR A 21 -14.00 2.17 -28.01
CA THR A 21 -15.21 1.37 -28.15
C THR A 21 -15.53 0.58 -26.90
N TYR A 22 -14.55 0.06 -26.13
CA TYR A 22 -14.90 -0.98 -25.15
C TYR A 22 -13.92 -1.31 -23.99
N GLY A 23 -12.72 -0.74 -23.84
CA GLY A 23 -11.70 -1.22 -22.86
C GLY A 23 -12.18 -1.48 -21.41
N ASP A 24 -12.62 -0.44 -20.69
CA ASP A 24 -13.13 -0.60 -19.31
C ASP A 24 -14.65 -0.80 -19.22
N HIS A 25 -15.37 -0.55 -20.32
CA HIS A 25 -16.81 -0.80 -20.40
C HIS A 25 -17.14 -2.24 -20.77
N CYS A 26 -16.13 -3.03 -21.17
CA CYS A 26 -16.31 -4.46 -21.38
C CYS A 26 -16.64 -5.17 -20.09
N TRP A 27 -17.66 -6.01 -20.15
CA TRP A 27 -18.00 -6.93 -19.08
C TRP A 27 -17.83 -8.35 -19.60
N GLU A 28 -16.61 -8.88 -19.58
CA GLU A 28 -16.28 -10.23 -20.03
C GLU A 28 -15.31 -10.93 -19.08
N ARG A 29 -15.17 -12.25 -19.20
CA ARG A 29 -14.21 -13.01 -18.39
C ARG A 29 -12.78 -12.72 -18.86
N PRO A 30 -11.79 -12.72 -17.97
CA PRO A 30 -10.41 -12.40 -18.33
C PRO A 30 -9.84 -13.35 -19.41
N GLU A 31 -10.22 -14.63 -19.40
CA GLU A 31 -9.81 -15.62 -20.42
C GLU A 31 -10.52 -15.47 -21.77
N ASP A 32 -11.62 -14.71 -21.82
CA ASP A 32 -12.37 -14.46 -23.05
C ASP A 32 -11.89 -13.20 -23.80
N ILE A 33 -11.06 -12.36 -23.17
CA ILE A 33 -10.50 -11.13 -23.76
C ILE A 33 -9.79 -11.46 -25.08
N ASP A 34 -10.23 -10.84 -26.17
CA ASP A 34 -9.67 -11.04 -27.51
C ASP A 34 -9.13 -9.76 -28.16
N TYR A 35 -9.17 -8.63 -27.44
CA TYR A 35 -8.49 -7.41 -27.85
C TYR A 35 -7.06 -7.34 -27.28
N ILE A 36 -6.22 -6.54 -27.95
CA ILE A 36 -4.84 -6.30 -27.51
C ILE A 36 -4.86 -5.35 -26.32
N ARG A 37 -4.29 -5.78 -25.20
CA ARG A 37 -4.02 -4.92 -24.04
C ARG A 37 -2.69 -4.23 -24.22
N GLN A 38 -2.71 -2.95 -24.58
CA GLN A 38 -1.48 -2.20 -24.86
C GLN A 38 -0.71 -1.92 -23.55
N PRO A 39 0.58 -2.28 -23.47
CA PRO A 39 1.42 -1.83 -22.38
C PRO A 39 1.74 -0.34 -22.56
N ILE A 40 1.60 0.42 -21.49
CA ILE A 40 2.06 1.80 -21.41
C ILE A 40 3.39 1.79 -20.69
N VAL A 41 4.41 2.20 -21.44
CA VAL A 41 5.75 2.40 -20.92
C VAL A 41 5.89 3.86 -20.56
N SER A 42 6.32 4.14 -19.33
CA SER A 42 6.68 5.49 -18.90
C SER A 42 8.12 5.52 -18.43
N ASP A 43 8.88 6.42 -19.05
CA ASP A 43 10.26 6.76 -18.69
C ASP A 43 10.31 7.80 -17.56
N SER A 44 9.14 8.22 -17.05
CA SER A 44 8.99 9.13 -15.92
C SER A 44 7.77 8.76 -15.10
N ALA A 45 7.97 8.11 -13.95
CA ALA A 45 6.89 7.71 -13.05
C ALA A 45 7.35 7.69 -11.59
N PRO A 46 7.61 8.87 -10.99
CA PRO A 46 8.25 8.97 -9.68
C PRO A 46 7.43 8.29 -8.57
N GLU A 47 6.11 8.47 -8.54
CA GLU A 47 5.22 7.86 -7.56
C GLU A 47 5.22 6.33 -7.68
N THR A 48 4.88 5.81 -8.86
CA THR A 48 4.79 4.36 -9.10
C THR A 48 6.12 3.66 -8.83
N ALA A 49 7.24 4.24 -9.27
CA ALA A 49 8.56 3.67 -9.02
C ALA A 49 8.94 3.67 -7.53
N ALA A 50 8.62 4.75 -6.80
CA ALA A 50 8.84 4.80 -5.36
C ALA A 50 7.95 3.79 -4.61
N GLU A 51 6.69 3.62 -5.00
CA GLU A 51 5.80 2.61 -4.40
C GLU A 51 6.28 1.18 -4.72
N MET A 52 6.79 0.93 -5.92
CA MET A 52 7.43 -0.35 -6.26
C MET A 52 8.68 -0.59 -5.41
N ALA A 53 9.52 0.43 -5.21
CA ALA A 53 10.67 0.35 -4.32
C ALA A 53 10.27 0.02 -2.88
N ALA A 54 9.23 0.67 -2.37
CA ALA A 54 8.63 0.37 -1.06
C ALA A 54 8.17 -1.09 -0.96
N ALA A 55 7.42 -1.59 -1.95
CA ALA A 55 6.91 -2.96 -1.97
C ALA A 55 8.04 -4.00 -2.00
N LEU A 56 9.07 -3.80 -2.81
CA LEU A 56 10.23 -4.69 -2.89
C LEU A 56 11.06 -4.65 -1.59
N ALA A 57 11.27 -3.46 -1.01
CA ALA A 57 11.97 -3.31 0.26
C ALA A 57 11.22 -4.02 1.40
N ALA A 58 9.89 -3.85 1.49
CA ALA A 58 9.06 -4.57 2.46
C ALA A 58 9.13 -6.09 2.26
N SER A 59 9.04 -6.55 1.01
CA SER A 59 9.13 -7.97 0.66
C SER A 59 10.48 -8.57 1.04
N SER A 60 11.58 -7.83 0.87
CA SER A 60 12.92 -8.30 1.23
C SER A 60 13.06 -8.65 2.72
N MET A 61 12.35 -7.92 3.59
CA MET A 61 12.32 -8.21 5.03
C MET A 61 11.50 -9.46 5.36
N ILE A 62 10.44 -9.73 4.59
CA ILE A 62 9.62 -10.95 4.72
C ILE A 62 10.42 -12.17 4.29
N PHE A 63 11.17 -12.07 3.19
CA PHE A 63 11.99 -13.15 2.65
C PHE A 63 13.41 -13.20 3.21
N ALA A 64 13.66 -12.62 4.39
CA ALA A 64 15.01 -12.52 4.97
C ALA A 64 15.72 -13.87 5.17
N ASP A 65 14.96 -14.97 5.29
CA ASP A 65 15.49 -16.34 5.37
C ASP A 65 16.12 -16.80 4.04
N ASP A 66 15.60 -16.32 2.90
CA ASP A 66 16.22 -16.49 1.57
C ASP A 66 17.08 -15.26 1.25
N ARG A 67 18.31 -15.27 1.74
CA ARG A 67 19.24 -14.13 1.65
C ARG A 67 19.53 -13.71 0.21
N ASP A 68 19.63 -14.66 -0.72
CA ASP A 68 19.94 -14.34 -2.12
C ASP A 68 18.74 -13.67 -2.80
N TYR A 69 17.52 -14.11 -2.49
CA TYR A 69 16.31 -13.47 -2.99
C TYR A 69 16.08 -12.10 -2.33
N ALA A 70 16.17 -12.00 -1.00
CA ALA A 70 16.05 -10.73 -0.28
C ALA A 70 17.05 -9.69 -0.78
N LYS A 71 18.29 -10.09 -1.05
CA LYS A 71 19.31 -9.21 -1.62
C LYS A 71 18.91 -8.67 -3.00
N LYS A 72 18.40 -9.53 -3.89
CA LYS A 72 17.90 -9.10 -5.22
C LYS A 72 16.77 -8.08 -5.07
N LEU A 73 15.81 -8.33 -4.17
CA LEU A 73 14.71 -7.42 -3.92
C LEU A 73 15.19 -6.04 -3.44
N VAL A 74 16.17 -6.00 -2.54
CA VAL A 74 16.78 -4.74 -2.09
C VAL A 74 17.51 -4.02 -3.23
N GLU A 75 18.33 -4.74 -4.02
CA GLU A 75 19.09 -4.14 -5.12
C GLU A 75 18.16 -3.49 -6.17
N GLU A 76 17.05 -4.15 -6.50
CA GLU A 76 16.02 -3.61 -7.39
C GLU A 76 15.24 -2.45 -6.74
N ALA A 77 14.89 -2.55 -5.45
CA ALA A 77 14.22 -1.48 -4.71
C ALA A 77 15.05 -0.18 -4.70
N VAL A 78 16.37 -0.32 -4.48
CA VAL A 78 17.30 0.82 -4.51
C VAL A 78 17.36 1.44 -5.89
N SER A 79 17.45 0.62 -6.94
CA SER A 79 17.48 1.09 -8.34
C SER A 79 16.20 1.84 -8.72
N LEU A 80 15.03 1.34 -8.28
CA LEU A 80 13.73 1.98 -8.49
C LEU A 80 13.59 3.30 -7.73
N LEU A 81 14.07 3.39 -6.48
CA LEU A 81 14.05 4.66 -5.75
C LEU A 81 14.95 5.70 -6.41
N TYR A 82 16.12 5.30 -6.93
CA TYR A 82 16.97 6.23 -7.69
C TYR A 82 16.29 6.72 -8.97
N PHE A 83 15.68 5.81 -9.74
CA PHE A 83 14.87 6.19 -10.91
C PHE A 83 13.70 7.12 -10.52
N ALA A 84 13.03 6.85 -9.41
CA ALA A 84 11.95 7.70 -8.91
C ALA A 84 12.45 9.12 -8.63
N VAL A 85 13.52 9.27 -7.84
CA VAL A 85 14.10 10.58 -7.51
C VAL A 85 14.58 11.33 -8.75
N ASP A 86 15.19 10.65 -9.72
CA ASP A 86 15.65 11.27 -10.97
C ASP A 86 14.48 11.72 -11.84
N SER A 87 13.48 10.85 -12.06
CA SER A 87 12.27 11.17 -12.83
C SER A 87 11.45 12.30 -12.19
N GLY A 88 11.40 12.40 -10.87
CA GLY A 88 10.72 13.51 -10.19
C GLY A 88 11.42 14.86 -10.32
N ARG A 89 12.72 14.91 -10.64
CA ARG A 89 13.44 16.16 -10.92
C ARG A 89 13.11 16.72 -12.31
N CYS A 90 12.90 15.83 -13.27
CA CYS A 90 12.56 16.17 -14.66
C CYS A 90 11.30 15.40 -15.08
N PRO A 91 10.12 15.72 -14.50
CA PRO A 91 8.91 14.98 -14.80
C PRO A 91 8.58 15.15 -16.29
N SER A 92 8.60 14.04 -17.03
CA SER A 92 8.01 14.03 -18.36
C SER A 92 6.48 14.05 -18.22
N PRO A 93 5.73 14.58 -19.19
CA PRO A 93 4.28 14.52 -19.16
C PRO A 93 3.84 13.06 -19.06
N MET A 94 3.37 12.65 -17.87
CA MET A 94 2.74 11.35 -17.72
C MET A 94 1.46 11.38 -18.55
N THR A 95 1.15 10.28 -19.23
CA THR A 95 -0.20 10.04 -19.70
C THR A 95 -1.07 9.89 -18.44
N GLU A 96 -1.78 10.96 -18.08
CA GLU A 96 -2.57 11.02 -16.86
C GLU A 96 -3.59 9.88 -16.86
N ASP A 97 -3.55 9.04 -15.82
CA ASP A 97 -4.54 8.00 -15.62
C ASP A 97 -5.86 8.65 -15.22
N GLN A 98 -6.95 8.26 -15.88
CA GLN A 98 -8.28 8.76 -15.54
C GLN A 98 -8.82 8.12 -14.25
N LEU A 99 -8.31 6.94 -13.86
CA LEU A 99 -8.78 6.20 -12.69
C LEU A 99 -7.96 6.50 -11.43
N TYR A 100 -6.64 6.34 -11.49
CA TYR A 100 -5.73 6.55 -10.36
C TYR A 100 -4.93 7.84 -10.53
N LYS A 101 -5.56 8.97 -10.19
CA LYS A 101 -4.94 10.29 -10.25
C LYS A 101 -4.02 10.54 -9.05
N SER A 102 -2.73 10.64 -9.35
CA SER A 102 -1.70 11.08 -8.41
C SER A 102 -1.99 12.45 -7.80
N SER A 103 -1.79 12.58 -6.49
CA SER A 103 -1.76 13.87 -5.78
C SER A 103 -0.33 14.42 -5.58
N GLY A 104 0.69 13.61 -5.86
CA GLY A 104 2.10 13.91 -5.64
C GLY A 104 2.95 12.63 -5.60
N PHE A 105 4.24 12.77 -5.30
CA PHE A 105 5.17 11.64 -5.15
C PHE A 105 6.09 11.75 -3.92
N ASN A 106 5.97 12.85 -3.17
CA ASN A 106 6.91 13.14 -2.08
C ASN A 106 6.67 12.22 -0.88
N ASP A 107 5.43 11.85 -0.61
CA ASP A 107 5.09 10.91 0.44
C ASP A 107 5.47 9.47 0.07
N GLU A 108 5.42 9.07 -1.20
CA GLU A 108 5.99 7.81 -1.68
C GLU A 108 7.51 7.78 -1.48
N TYR A 109 8.22 8.90 -1.69
CA TYR A 109 9.66 8.97 -1.40
C TYR A 109 9.94 8.72 0.07
N LEU A 110 9.18 9.35 0.97
CA LEU A 110 9.32 9.12 2.41
C LEU A 110 9.03 7.66 2.76
N TRP A 111 7.99 7.09 2.17
CA TRP A 111 7.57 5.72 2.41
C TRP A 111 8.60 4.69 1.95
N ALA A 112 9.05 4.80 0.70
CA ALA A 112 10.09 3.96 0.11
C ALA A 112 11.40 4.06 0.88
N SER A 113 11.83 5.28 1.20
CA SER A 113 13.06 5.53 1.96
C SER A 113 12.97 4.94 3.38
N THR A 114 11.81 5.05 4.02
CA THR A 114 11.56 4.45 5.34
C THR A 114 11.73 2.93 5.27
N LEU A 115 11.07 2.27 4.31
CA LEU A 115 11.13 0.81 4.18
C LEU A 115 12.51 0.32 3.75
N LEU A 116 13.20 1.03 2.86
CA LEU A 116 14.59 0.74 2.49
C LEU A 116 15.55 0.90 3.67
N TYR A 117 15.33 1.89 4.54
CA TYR A 117 16.10 2.00 5.78
C TYR A 117 15.87 0.77 6.68
N PHE A 118 14.62 0.36 6.90
CA PHE A 118 14.33 -0.85 7.69
C PHE A 118 14.89 -2.13 7.05
N ALA A 119 14.90 -2.22 5.71
CA ALA A 119 15.45 -3.37 5.01
C ALA A 119 16.98 -3.45 5.04
N THR A 120 17.67 -2.31 5.06
CA THR A 120 19.14 -2.26 4.80
C THR A 120 19.98 -1.72 5.95
N GLY A 121 19.39 -0.96 6.87
CA GLY A 121 20.12 -0.21 7.88
C GLY A 121 20.94 0.97 7.34
N ASN A 122 20.86 1.29 6.03
CA ASN A 122 21.66 2.35 5.42
C ASN A 122 21.10 3.73 5.77
N SER A 123 21.90 4.52 6.50
CA SER A 123 21.52 5.85 6.99
C SER A 123 21.19 6.84 5.89
N THR A 124 21.63 6.63 4.65
CA THR A 124 21.27 7.49 3.50
C THR A 124 19.75 7.50 3.29
N PHE A 125 19.10 6.34 3.42
CA PHE A 125 17.65 6.25 3.30
C PHE A 125 16.94 6.86 4.50
N LEU A 126 17.51 6.77 5.70
CA LEU A 126 16.98 7.47 6.86
C LEU A 126 17.05 9.00 6.69
N SER A 127 18.17 9.51 6.17
CA SER A 127 18.30 10.93 5.84
C SER A 127 17.24 11.38 4.85
N LEU A 128 16.98 10.60 3.80
CA LEU A 128 15.94 10.90 2.82
C LEU A 128 14.51 10.81 3.41
N ALA A 129 14.25 9.79 4.25
CA ALA A 129 12.98 9.61 4.96
C ALA A 129 12.72 10.68 6.03
N THR A 130 13.74 11.43 6.42
CA THR A 130 13.68 12.54 7.40
C THR A 130 14.08 13.87 6.76
N ASP A 131 14.01 13.96 5.43
CA ASP A 131 14.25 15.23 4.75
C ASP A 131 13.07 16.19 4.97
N LYS A 132 13.39 17.39 5.45
CA LYS A 132 12.38 18.38 5.84
C LYS A 132 11.66 18.98 4.64
N GLU A 133 12.32 19.13 3.50
CA GLU A 133 11.73 19.71 2.29
C GLU A 133 10.78 18.72 1.63
N ILE A 134 11.18 17.45 1.53
CA ILE A 134 10.32 16.37 1.05
C ILE A 134 9.12 16.23 1.98
N ALA A 135 9.32 16.19 3.29
CA ALA A 135 8.23 16.10 4.26
C ALA A 135 7.27 17.29 4.22
N THR A 136 7.79 18.50 3.96
CA THR A 136 6.94 19.69 3.76
C THR A 136 6.08 19.54 2.50
N SER A 137 6.68 19.05 1.43
CA SER A 137 6.01 18.85 0.14
C SER A 137 4.96 17.73 0.18
N ALA A 138 5.24 16.66 0.94
CA ALA A 138 4.29 15.60 1.30
C ALA A 138 3.16 16.07 2.23
N GLY A 139 3.25 17.29 2.77
CA GLY A 139 2.21 17.86 3.62
C GLY A 139 2.28 17.45 5.09
N ALA A 140 3.43 16.98 5.60
CA ALA A 140 3.61 16.60 7.01
C ALA A 140 3.25 17.71 8.01
N PHE A 141 3.39 18.97 7.62
CA PHE A 141 3.06 20.14 8.44
C PHE A 141 1.66 20.71 8.18
N ARG A 142 0.89 20.12 7.25
CA ARG A 142 -0.46 20.56 6.90
C ARG A 142 -1.49 19.85 7.77
N ARG A 143 -2.36 20.61 8.42
CA ARG A 143 -3.50 20.06 9.18
C ARG A 143 -4.67 19.78 8.24
N SER A 144 -4.59 18.70 7.48
CA SER A 144 -5.65 18.21 6.59
C SER A 144 -6.18 16.86 7.07
N SER A 145 -7.49 16.63 7.05
CA SER A 145 -8.08 15.32 7.36
C SER A 145 -7.75 14.26 6.32
N LYS A 146 -7.58 14.65 5.04
CA LYS A 146 -7.21 13.74 3.95
C LYS A 146 -5.83 13.12 4.14
N LEU A 147 -4.86 13.90 4.63
CA LEU A 147 -3.48 13.44 4.85
C LEU A 147 -3.33 12.48 6.04
N ARG A 148 -4.40 12.24 6.81
CA ARG A 148 -4.37 11.35 7.99
C ARG A 148 -4.64 9.90 7.63
N VAL A 149 -5.28 9.64 6.50
CA VAL A 149 -5.71 8.32 6.07
C VAL A 149 -4.64 7.72 5.17
N PHE A 150 -4.14 6.54 5.53
CA PHE A 150 -3.27 5.76 4.66
C PHE A 150 -4.09 5.19 3.50
N SER A 151 -3.68 5.46 2.27
CA SER A 151 -4.37 5.02 1.07
C SER A 151 -3.37 4.69 -0.03
N TRP A 152 -3.86 4.36 -1.23
CA TRP A 152 -3.01 4.13 -2.40
C TRP A 152 -2.27 5.39 -2.88
N ASP A 153 -2.81 6.58 -2.58
CA ASP A 153 -2.33 7.91 -3.01
C ASP A 153 -1.65 8.70 -1.87
N ASN A 154 -1.80 8.28 -0.61
CA ASN A 154 -1.19 8.97 0.53
C ASN A 154 -0.50 7.99 1.47
N ARG A 155 0.83 8.02 1.47
CA ARG A 155 1.70 7.11 2.24
C ARG A 155 2.29 7.73 3.49
N LEU A 156 2.20 9.06 3.62
CA LEU A 156 2.71 9.83 4.74
C LEU A 156 2.31 9.27 6.13
N PRO A 157 1.04 8.95 6.43
CA PRO A 157 0.68 8.45 7.76
C PRO A 157 1.32 7.10 8.07
N GLY A 158 1.57 6.26 7.07
CA GLY A 158 2.29 4.99 7.22
C GLY A 158 3.76 5.21 7.52
N ALA A 159 4.43 6.05 6.73
CA ALA A 159 5.84 6.41 6.94
C ALA A 159 6.07 7.03 8.32
N ALA A 160 5.21 7.99 8.70
CA ALA A 160 5.27 8.65 9.99
C ALA A 160 5.11 7.69 11.17
N LEU A 161 4.22 6.69 11.05
CA LEU A 161 4.01 5.68 12.08
C LEU A 161 5.25 4.80 12.28
N LEU A 162 5.89 4.36 11.19
CA LEU A 162 7.12 3.56 11.26
C LEU A 162 8.30 4.36 11.82
N LEU A 163 8.48 5.61 11.35
CA LEU A 163 9.53 6.50 11.83
C LEU A 163 9.30 6.92 13.30
N ARG A 164 8.05 7.05 13.75
CA ARG A 164 7.73 7.21 15.16
C ARG A 164 8.25 6.04 15.99
N ARG A 165 8.09 4.79 15.53
CA ARG A 165 8.62 3.61 16.23
C ARG A 165 10.15 3.70 16.33
N LEU A 166 10.83 4.08 15.25
CA LEU A 166 12.28 4.29 15.25
C LEU A 166 12.72 5.28 16.34
N ARG A 167 12.03 6.41 16.48
CA ARG A 167 12.29 7.40 17.53
C ARG A 167 12.14 6.82 18.93
N VAL A 168 11.05 6.09 19.17
CA VAL A 168 10.71 5.56 20.50
C VAL A 168 11.65 4.44 20.92
N PHE A 169 12.02 3.55 20.00
CA PHE A 169 12.78 2.35 20.33
C PHE A 169 14.30 2.50 20.18
N LEU A 170 14.77 3.21 19.15
CA LEU A 170 16.20 3.32 18.88
C LEU A 170 16.79 4.71 19.09
N ASN A 171 15.96 5.75 19.11
CA ASN A 171 16.37 7.14 19.39
C ASN A 171 17.68 7.57 18.70
N PRO A 172 17.71 7.61 17.35
CA PRO A 172 18.94 7.91 16.57
C PRO A 172 19.55 9.29 16.81
N GLY A 173 18.81 10.23 17.42
CA GLY A 173 19.31 11.57 17.74
C GLY A 173 19.42 12.51 16.53
N TYR A 174 20.23 13.56 16.66
CA TYR A 174 20.40 14.60 15.64
C TYR A 174 21.21 14.07 14.43
N PRO A 175 20.88 14.46 13.18
CA PRO A 175 19.88 15.46 12.76
C PRO A 175 18.44 14.95 12.66
N THR A 176 18.23 13.63 12.74
CA THR A 176 16.92 13.02 12.47
C THR A 176 15.85 13.37 13.51
N GLU A 177 16.24 13.66 14.75
CA GLU A 177 15.32 13.89 15.88
C GLU A 177 14.29 15.00 15.61
N GLU A 178 14.65 16.06 14.88
CA GLU A 178 13.70 17.15 14.57
C GLU A 178 12.49 16.63 13.78
N MET A 179 12.75 15.86 12.72
CA MET A 179 11.70 15.28 11.89
C MET A 179 11.00 14.11 12.56
N LEU A 180 11.74 13.26 13.28
CA LEU A 180 11.15 12.16 14.04
C LEU A 180 10.18 12.67 15.13
N SER A 181 10.49 13.79 15.78
CA SER A 181 9.59 14.44 16.75
C SER A 181 8.31 14.94 16.08
N THR A 182 8.42 15.47 14.86
CA THR A 182 7.26 15.84 14.04
C THR A 182 6.40 14.63 13.71
N TYR A 183 6.99 13.54 13.21
CA TYR A 183 6.27 12.30 12.89
C TYR A 183 5.60 11.68 14.12
N TYR A 184 6.24 11.76 15.28
CA TYR A 184 5.65 11.36 16.56
C TYR A 184 4.36 12.14 16.85
N GLY A 185 4.40 13.47 16.70
CA GLY A 185 3.25 14.36 16.92
C GLY A 185 2.09 14.05 15.98
N ILE A 186 2.32 14.04 14.66
CA ILE A 186 1.25 13.82 13.68
C ILE A 186 0.64 12.42 13.79
N SER A 187 1.46 11.40 14.08
CA SER A 187 0.95 10.04 14.28
C SER A 187 0.09 9.94 15.55
N GLY A 188 0.46 10.68 16.60
CA GLY A 188 -0.34 10.82 17.81
C GLY A 188 -1.69 11.49 17.54
N ASP A 189 -1.67 12.62 16.84
CA ASP A 189 -2.88 13.36 16.45
C ASP A 189 -3.82 12.52 15.56
N ASN A 190 -3.25 11.75 14.63
CA ASN A 190 -4.00 10.84 13.76
C ASN A 190 -4.66 9.73 14.60
N ALA A 191 -3.89 9.04 15.45
CA ALA A 191 -4.42 8.00 16.32
C ALA A 191 -5.54 8.53 17.24
N CYS A 192 -5.36 9.69 17.85
CA CYS A 192 -6.38 10.33 18.69
C CYS A 192 -7.64 10.69 17.91
N SER A 193 -7.52 11.10 16.64
CA SER A 193 -8.70 11.41 15.81
C SER A 193 -9.56 10.19 15.49
N TYR A 194 -8.97 8.98 15.47
CA TYR A 194 -9.73 7.73 15.32
C TYR A 194 -10.32 7.20 16.64
N LEU A 195 -9.78 7.64 17.78
CA LEU A 195 -10.23 7.23 19.12
C LEU A 195 -11.43 8.03 19.64
N LEU A 196 -11.94 9.02 18.90
CA LEU A 196 -13.25 9.57 19.18
C LEU A 196 -14.24 8.41 19.09
N GLN A 197 -14.72 7.97 20.25
CA GLN A 197 -15.81 7.01 20.40
C GLN A 197 -16.98 7.50 19.55
N TYR A 198 -17.07 7.00 18.31
CA TYR A 198 -18.33 6.96 17.61
C TYR A 198 -19.23 6.14 18.52
N GLY A 199 -20.21 6.82 19.13
CA GLY A 199 -21.17 6.21 20.04
C GLY A 199 -21.90 5.12 19.27
N VAL A 200 -21.37 3.89 19.37
CA VAL A 200 -21.84 2.67 18.74
C VAL A 200 -21.95 2.85 17.21
N PHE A 201 -21.06 2.23 16.43
CA PHE A 201 -21.51 1.74 15.13
C PHE A 201 -22.72 0.88 15.47
N ASN A 202 -23.92 1.41 15.31
CA ASN A 202 -25.09 0.56 15.31
C ASN A 202 -24.78 -0.37 14.14
N TYR A 203 -24.44 -1.63 14.38
CA TYR A 203 -24.11 -2.57 13.33
C TYR A 203 -25.42 -2.87 12.60
N THR A 204 -25.90 -1.89 11.85
CA THR A 204 -27.22 -1.85 11.24
C THR A 204 -27.14 -2.76 10.02
N SER A 205 -27.46 -4.04 10.24
CA SER A 205 -28.22 -4.94 9.32
C SER A 205 -27.88 -6.43 9.48
N ASN A 206 -27.02 -6.85 10.42
CA ASN A 206 -26.47 -8.22 10.46
C ASN A 206 -25.91 -8.65 9.08
N TYR A 207 -25.34 -7.68 8.35
CA TYR A 207 -24.89 -7.79 6.97
C TYR A 207 -23.39 -7.56 6.95
N SER A 208 -22.62 -8.59 6.60
CA SER A 208 -21.18 -8.54 6.41
C SER A 208 -20.84 -7.79 5.13
N CYS A 209 -19.78 -6.97 5.15
CA CYS A 209 -19.19 -6.39 3.93
C CYS A 209 -18.09 -7.29 3.34
N ILE A 210 -17.88 -8.48 3.92
CA ILE A 210 -16.92 -9.48 3.44
C ILE A 210 -17.71 -10.63 2.81
N VAL A 211 -17.47 -10.86 1.52
CA VAL A 211 -18.13 -11.89 0.72
C VAL A 211 -17.84 -13.27 1.29
N GLY A 212 -18.88 -14.09 1.49
CA GLY A 212 -18.77 -15.44 2.06
C GLY A 212 -18.54 -15.50 3.57
N TYR A 213 -18.58 -14.38 4.29
CA TYR A 213 -18.41 -14.33 5.75
C TYR A 213 -19.64 -13.77 6.45
N GLY A 214 -19.99 -14.31 7.62
CA GLY A 214 -21.20 -13.94 8.36
C GLY A 214 -22.48 -14.63 7.85
N THR A 215 -23.63 -14.31 8.46
CA THR A 215 -24.93 -14.92 8.12
C THR A 215 -25.58 -14.31 6.87
N LYS A 216 -25.20 -13.07 6.52
CA LYS A 216 -25.67 -12.34 5.34
C LYS A 216 -24.50 -11.54 4.77
N PHE A 217 -24.26 -11.64 3.47
CA PHE A 217 -23.12 -11.02 2.79
C PHE A 217 -23.48 -10.68 1.32
N PRO A 218 -22.67 -9.86 0.61
CA PRO A 218 -22.94 -9.48 -0.77
C PRO A 218 -22.84 -10.68 -1.69
N VAL A 219 -23.86 -10.86 -2.54
CA VAL A 219 -23.87 -11.90 -3.58
C VAL A 219 -23.94 -11.32 -4.98
N HIS A 220 -24.03 -9.99 -5.12
CA HIS A 220 -24.03 -9.27 -6.41
C HIS A 220 -22.81 -8.35 -6.53
N VAL A 221 -21.61 -8.93 -6.39
CA VAL A 221 -20.34 -8.19 -6.40
C VAL A 221 -20.03 -7.64 -7.79
N HIS A 222 -19.64 -6.37 -7.89
CA HIS A 222 -19.15 -5.71 -9.12
C HIS A 222 -17.80 -6.30 -9.55
N HIS A 223 -17.82 -7.51 -10.09
CA HIS A 223 -16.64 -8.23 -10.50
C HIS A 223 -16.94 -9.12 -11.70
N ARG A 224 -16.26 -8.86 -12.82
CA ARG A 224 -16.53 -9.49 -14.13
C ARG A 224 -16.49 -11.00 -14.05
N ASP A 225 -15.34 -11.57 -13.70
CA ASP A 225 -15.11 -13.01 -13.64
C ASP A 225 -16.11 -13.71 -12.70
N ALA A 226 -16.27 -13.21 -11.48
CA ALA A 226 -17.23 -13.73 -10.52
C ALA A 226 -18.70 -13.72 -11.00
N SER A 227 -19.07 -12.81 -11.88
CA SER A 227 -20.46 -12.60 -12.33
C SER A 227 -20.87 -13.42 -13.56
N ILE A 228 -19.91 -13.95 -14.33
CA ILE A 228 -20.15 -14.65 -15.60
C ILE A 228 -19.98 -16.16 -15.39
N PRO A 229 -20.96 -17.01 -15.72
CA PRO A 229 -20.90 -18.43 -15.43
C PRO A 229 -19.89 -19.16 -16.33
N SER A 230 -19.24 -20.19 -15.81
CA SER A 230 -18.42 -21.14 -16.59
C SER A 230 -19.27 -22.19 -17.32
N ASP A 231 -20.15 -21.78 -18.23
CA ASP A 231 -21.09 -22.67 -18.96
C ASP A 231 -20.53 -23.21 -20.30
N GLY A 232 -19.23 -23.02 -20.54
CA GLY A 232 -18.57 -23.41 -21.79
C GLY A 232 -18.85 -22.48 -22.98
N ARG A 233 -19.63 -21.41 -22.81
CA ARG A 233 -19.83 -20.39 -23.84
C ARG A 233 -18.85 -19.25 -23.63
N LYS A 234 -18.26 -18.74 -24.71
CA LYS A 234 -17.47 -17.51 -24.71
C LYS A 234 -18.40 -16.30 -24.67
N TYR A 235 -18.19 -15.38 -23.75
CA TYR A 235 -18.92 -14.11 -23.69
C TYR A 235 -17.97 -13.00 -24.12
N ASN A 236 -18.21 -12.40 -25.29
CA ASN A 236 -17.50 -11.18 -25.65
C ASN A 236 -18.03 -10.00 -24.84
N CYS A 237 -17.28 -8.91 -24.85
CA CYS A 237 -17.58 -7.62 -24.26
C CYS A 237 -19.07 -7.20 -24.23
N SER A 238 -19.76 -7.16 -25.39
CA SER A 238 -21.18 -6.81 -25.45
C SER A 238 -22.09 -7.93 -24.91
N GLY A 239 -21.73 -9.18 -25.17
CA GLY A 239 -22.48 -10.36 -24.74
C GLY A 239 -22.45 -10.57 -23.23
N GLY A 240 -21.38 -10.14 -22.55
CA GLY A 240 -21.28 -10.27 -21.11
C GLY A 240 -21.90 -9.11 -20.32
N GLN A 241 -22.28 -8.00 -20.96
CA GLN A 241 -22.99 -6.87 -20.32
C GLN A 241 -24.32 -7.28 -19.66
N ILE A 242 -24.93 -8.39 -20.12
CA ILE A 242 -26.11 -8.99 -19.48
C ILE A 242 -25.82 -9.43 -18.04
N TRP A 243 -24.57 -9.82 -17.74
CA TRP A 243 -24.16 -10.29 -16.42
C TRP A 243 -23.94 -9.13 -15.44
N LEU A 244 -23.47 -7.96 -15.90
CA LEU A 244 -23.41 -6.74 -15.08
C LEU A 244 -24.79 -6.38 -14.49
N THR A 245 -25.83 -6.44 -15.31
CA THR A 245 -27.19 -6.02 -14.92
C THR A 245 -28.09 -7.18 -14.46
N SER A 246 -27.56 -8.41 -14.44
CA SER A 246 -28.30 -9.60 -14.02
C SER A 246 -28.77 -9.50 -12.56
N ARG A 247 -30.02 -9.92 -12.31
CA ARG A 247 -30.60 -10.01 -10.96
C ARG A 247 -30.25 -11.32 -10.24
N HIS A 248 -29.58 -12.24 -10.94
CA HIS A 248 -29.07 -13.45 -10.31
C HIS A 248 -27.81 -13.14 -9.50
N PRO A 249 -27.57 -13.85 -8.39
CA PRO A 249 -26.30 -13.74 -7.68
C PRO A 249 -25.13 -14.13 -8.60
N ASN A 250 -23.94 -13.67 -8.25
CA ASN A 250 -22.70 -14.06 -8.90
C ASN A 250 -22.59 -15.60 -8.89
N PRO A 251 -22.39 -16.27 -10.04
CA PRO A 251 -22.21 -17.72 -10.10
C PRO A 251 -20.99 -18.22 -9.34
N HIS A 252 -19.98 -17.35 -9.16
CA HIS A 252 -18.78 -17.65 -8.38
C HIS A 252 -18.71 -16.71 -7.17
N ASN A 253 -18.66 -17.28 -5.97
CA ASN A 253 -18.56 -16.49 -4.75
C ASN A 253 -17.11 -16.00 -4.56
N LEU A 254 -16.91 -14.68 -4.57
CA LEU A 254 -15.60 -14.06 -4.39
C LEU A 254 -15.20 -14.02 -2.91
N THR A 255 -15.10 -15.21 -2.31
CA THR A 255 -14.95 -15.40 -0.86
C THR A 255 -13.74 -14.64 -0.31
N GLY A 256 -13.95 -13.89 0.77
CA GLY A 256 -12.93 -13.09 1.44
C GLY A 256 -12.81 -11.65 0.93
N ALA A 257 -13.42 -11.32 -0.21
CA ALA A 257 -13.38 -9.97 -0.75
C ALA A 257 -14.20 -8.99 0.10
N MET A 258 -13.56 -7.91 0.54
CA MET A 258 -14.24 -6.73 1.09
C MET A 258 -14.76 -5.85 -0.05
N VAL A 259 -16.05 -5.52 -0.01
CA VAL A 259 -16.70 -4.58 -0.93
C VAL A 259 -16.69 -3.15 -0.38
N GLY A 260 -16.97 -2.15 -1.22
CA GLY A 260 -17.00 -0.72 -0.83
C GLY A 260 -17.83 -0.39 0.41
N GLY A 261 -18.93 -1.11 0.64
CA GLY A 261 -19.68 -1.04 1.90
C GLY A 261 -20.84 -0.03 1.88
N PRO A 262 -21.39 0.33 3.06
CA PRO A 262 -22.60 1.15 3.15
C PRO A 262 -22.35 2.64 2.88
N ASP A 263 -23.42 3.38 2.59
CA ASP A 263 -23.39 4.84 2.49
C ASP A 263 -23.29 5.53 3.87
N THR A 264 -23.25 6.86 3.88
CA THR A 264 -23.14 7.67 5.11
C THR A 264 -24.34 7.56 6.05
N GLU A 265 -25.42 6.88 5.63
CA GLU A 265 -26.61 6.59 6.43
C GLU A 265 -26.69 5.10 6.81
N ASP A 266 -25.57 4.37 6.75
CA ASP A 266 -25.46 2.94 7.01
C ASP A 266 -26.32 2.05 6.10
N ARG A 267 -26.69 2.53 4.89
CA ARG A 267 -27.47 1.75 3.93
C ARG A 267 -26.55 1.02 2.98
N PHE A 268 -26.71 -0.30 2.88
CA PHE A 268 -25.98 -1.12 1.91
C PHE A 268 -26.90 -1.60 0.78
N ARG A 269 -26.47 -1.45 -0.48
CA ARG A 269 -27.19 -1.92 -1.67
C ARG A 269 -26.37 -2.98 -2.40
N ASP A 270 -26.75 -4.24 -2.25
CA ASP A 270 -26.15 -5.38 -2.96
C ASP A 270 -26.61 -5.42 -4.42
N ILE A 271 -26.13 -4.48 -5.23
CA ILE A 271 -26.46 -4.33 -6.64
C ILE A 271 -25.16 -4.22 -7.43
N ARG A 272 -24.92 -5.21 -8.30
CA ARG A 272 -23.69 -5.33 -9.09
C ARG A 272 -23.35 -4.11 -9.95
N SER A 273 -24.36 -3.41 -10.46
CA SER A 273 -24.14 -2.20 -11.25
C SER A 273 -23.83 -0.94 -10.42
N LEU A 274 -23.76 -1.06 -9.10
CA LEU A 274 -23.39 0.02 -8.18
C LEU A 274 -22.00 -0.29 -7.58
N PRO A 275 -20.91 0.10 -8.28
CA PRO A 275 -19.55 -0.17 -7.81
C PRO A 275 -19.25 0.45 -6.45
N ASP A 276 -19.76 1.65 -6.15
CA ASP A 276 -19.58 2.34 -4.86
C ASP A 276 -19.91 1.47 -3.63
N TYR A 277 -20.83 0.51 -3.78
CA TYR A 277 -21.21 -0.41 -2.71
C TYR A 277 -20.55 -1.78 -2.86
N THR A 278 -20.47 -2.30 -4.09
CA THR A 278 -20.25 -3.72 -4.35
C THR A 278 -18.93 -4.04 -5.03
N GLU A 279 -18.11 -3.05 -5.36
CA GLU A 279 -16.78 -3.25 -5.95
C GLU A 279 -15.77 -3.61 -4.85
N PRO A 280 -15.07 -4.74 -4.99
CA PRO A 280 -13.92 -5.06 -4.16
C PRO A 280 -12.64 -4.55 -4.83
N THR A 281 -11.71 -4.01 -4.03
CA THR A 281 -10.39 -3.59 -4.54
C THR A 281 -9.26 -4.31 -3.82
N LEU A 282 -8.10 -4.41 -4.49
CA LEU A 282 -6.89 -4.95 -3.86
C LEU A 282 -6.44 -4.10 -2.66
N VAL A 283 -6.62 -2.77 -2.74
CA VAL A 283 -6.22 -1.81 -1.70
C VAL A 283 -7.00 -2.04 -0.41
N ASP A 284 -8.32 -2.16 -0.53
CA ASP A 284 -9.22 -2.39 0.61
C ASP A 284 -8.91 -3.72 1.31
N ASN A 285 -8.69 -4.78 0.51
CA ASN A 285 -8.36 -6.09 1.03
C ASN A 285 -6.95 -6.16 1.65
N ALA A 286 -5.99 -5.36 1.17
CA ALA A 286 -4.67 -5.26 1.78
C ALA A 286 -4.76 -4.68 3.21
N ALA A 287 -5.56 -3.63 3.40
CA ALA A 287 -5.79 -3.04 4.72
C ALA A 287 -6.55 -4.01 5.66
N LEU A 288 -7.58 -4.69 5.14
CA LEU A 288 -8.33 -5.70 5.89
C LEU A 288 -7.41 -6.84 6.36
N ALA A 289 -6.59 -7.39 5.46
CA ALA A 289 -5.66 -8.46 5.79
C ALA A 289 -4.67 -8.04 6.88
N ALA A 290 -4.07 -6.84 6.76
CA ALA A 290 -3.15 -6.31 7.76
C ALA A 290 -3.83 -6.14 9.14
N ALA A 291 -5.06 -5.62 9.17
CA ALA A 291 -5.83 -5.46 10.39
C ALA A 291 -6.19 -6.82 11.03
N LEU A 292 -6.64 -7.79 10.25
CA LEU A 292 -6.96 -9.14 10.73
C LEU A 292 -5.73 -9.83 11.29
N VAL A 293 -4.58 -9.74 10.61
CA VAL A 293 -3.31 -10.28 11.13
C VAL A 293 -2.98 -9.65 12.49
N SER A 294 -3.05 -8.32 12.60
CA SER A 294 -2.81 -7.60 13.87
C SER A 294 -3.75 -8.02 15.00
N LEU A 295 -5.01 -8.32 14.69
CA LEU A 295 -5.96 -8.83 15.69
C LEU A 295 -5.65 -10.29 16.09
N THR A 296 -5.23 -11.13 15.15
CA THR A 296 -4.86 -12.53 15.44
C THR A 296 -3.57 -12.66 16.23
N THR A 297 -2.59 -11.76 16.07
CA THR A 297 -1.34 -11.77 16.84
C THR A 297 -1.53 -11.45 18.32
N SER A 298 -2.64 -10.80 18.69
CA SER A 298 -3.05 -10.68 20.09
C SER A 298 -3.59 -11.99 20.70
N GLY A 299 -3.77 -13.06 19.90
CA GLY A 299 -4.39 -14.32 20.30
C GLY A 299 -3.78 -15.64 19.78
N GLY A 300 -2.66 -15.63 19.02
CA GLY A 300 -2.08 -16.86 18.44
C GLY A 300 -0.56 -16.82 18.21
N ALA A 301 0.10 -17.95 18.47
CA ALA A 301 1.53 -18.16 18.23
C ALA A 301 1.81 -18.47 16.74
N GLY A 302 2.80 -17.79 16.13
CA GLY A 302 3.30 -18.14 14.79
C GLY A 302 3.60 -16.96 13.85
N VAL A 303 3.21 -15.73 14.19
CA VAL A 303 3.58 -14.53 13.41
C VAL A 303 4.84 -13.90 14.03
N VAL A 304 5.89 -13.70 13.22
CA VAL A 304 7.11 -13.01 13.68
C VAL A 304 6.75 -11.56 13.98
N VAL A 305 6.75 -11.20 15.26
CA VAL A 305 6.12 -9.95 15.74
C VAL A 305 6.97 -8.70 15.47
N ASP A 306 8.26 -8.82 15.15
CA ASP A 306 9.08 -7.62 14.88
C ASP A 306 10.42 -7.88 14.16
N PRO A 307 10.44 -8.33 12.89
CA PRO A 307 11.69 -8.37 12.13
C PRO A 307 12.16 -6.96 11.72
N MET A 308 11.31 -5.93 11.87
CA MET A 308 11.58 -4.59 11.32
C MET A 308 12.89 -3.99 11.86
N PHE A 309 13.21 -4.17 13.15
CA PHE A 309 14.45 -3.63 13.72
C PHE A 309 15.65 -4.57 13.55
N TYR A 310 15.46 -5.80 13.08
CA TYR A 310 16.51 -6.82 13.06
C TYR A 310 17.69 -6.45 12.15
N ASN A 311 17.39 -5.78 11.03
CA ASN A 311 18.39 -5.37 10.05
C ASN A 311 19.03 -4.01 10.36
N LEU A 312 18.59 -3.33 11.42
CA LEU A 312 19.14 -2.02 11.77
C LEU A 312 20.43 -2.16 12.60
N PRO A 313 21.47 -1.38 12.29
CA PRO A 313 22.70 -1.40 13.07
C PRO A 313 22.45 -0.88 14.49
N SER A 314 23.25 -1.35 15.46
CA SER A 314 23.26 -0.75 16.80
C SER A 314 23.63 0.73 16.69
N LEU A 315 22.71 1.60 17.10
CA LEU A 315 22.93 3.05 17.13
C LEU A 315 23.75 3.49 18.35
N TYR A 316 24.01 2.58 19.29
CA TYR A 316 24.88 2.81 20.44
C TYR A 316 26.27 2.22 20.18
N PRO A 317 27.36 2.94 20.56
CA PRO A 317 28.68 2.35 20.58
C PRO A 317 28.69 1.12 21.50
N ALA A 318 29.47 0.10 21.13
CA ALA A 318 29.68 -1.06 22.00
C ALA A 318 30.10 -0.57 23.39
N ALA A 319 29.49 -1.12 24.44
CA ALA A 319 29.86 -0.79 25.81
C ALA A 319 31.38 -0.96 25.97
N PRO A 320 32.09 0.02 26.56
CA PRO A 320 33.51 -0.15 26.82
C PRO A 320 33.73 -1.41 27.66
N PRO A 321 34.84 -2.14 27.46
CA PRO A 321 35.14 -3.30 28.29
C PRO A 321 35.11 -2.91 29.77
N PRO A 322 34.66 -3.80 30.67
CA PRO A 322 34.63 -3.51 32.09
C PRO A 322 36.03 -3.07 32.56
N PRO A 323 36.12 -2.07 33.46
CA PRO A 323 37.40 -1.64 34.00
C PRO A 323 38.12 -2.84 34.65
N ALA A 324 39.45 -2.85 34.58
CA ALA A 324 40.25 -3.88 35.23
C ALA A 324 39.86 -4.00 36.71
N PRO A 325 39.82 -5.23 37.27
CA PRO A 325 39.58 -5.42 38.70
C PRO A 325 40.51 -4.54 39.52
N TRP A 326 39.97 -3.80 40.47
CA TRP A 326 40.77 -2.95 41.35
C TRP A 326 41.70 -3.83 42.19
N GLU A 327 43.01 -3.65 42.03
CA GLU A 327 44.01 -4.24 42.91
C GLU A 327 44.39 -3.21 43.99
N PRO A 328 44.17 -3.52 45.29
CA PRO A 328 44.72 -2.70 46.37
C PRO A 328 46.24 -2.72 46.29
N HIS A 329 46.85 -1.55 46.18
CA HIS A 329 48.28 -1.40 46.44
C HIS A 329 48.54 -1.62 47.93
N VAL A 330 49.25 -2.71 48.25
CA VAL A 330 49.74 -3.05 49.60
C VAL A 330 51.07 -2.35 49.86
#